data_AF-A0A7H0GJD8-F1
#
_entry.id   AF-A0A7H0GJD8-F1
#
_cell.length_a   1.000
_cell.length_b   1.000
_cell.length_c   1.000
_cell.angle_alpha   90.00
_cell.angle_beta   90.00
_cell.angle_gamma   90.00
#
_symmetry.space_group_name_H-M   'P 1'
#
loop_
_entity.id
_entity.type
_entity.pdbx_description
1 polymer ?
#
loop_
_entity_poly.entity_id
_entity_poly.type
_entity_poly.pdbx_seq_one_letter_code
_entity_poly.pdbx_strand_id
1 'polypeptide(L)'
;MAETPKGGINEQQLKKCVTGDAIALDQKFKPTIKYAPQAKFIIACNAAFTIKDETDGMFRRFHYIRWDRQFKNSDAIKDLDLLIMEKELHLVVDWCLEGLKALTKRGEFDVPLSVLERNEAEKIANNSVLGFITEFNYVQDHLMAPTGKTEFLQEYNNWCRDNSRSPVNGNNFWKRIKKLFPGLKDSRRMSNGSQKLFINLKVKSLNDDSHTIKTEEIPF
;
A
#
# COMPACT_ATOMS: atom_id res chain seq x y z
N MET A 1 5.76 -13.26 31.54
CA MET A 1 5.85 -13.92 30.22
C MET A 1 4.91 -13.16 29.29
N ALA A 2 5.44 -12.31 28.41
CA ALA A 2 4.63 -11.69 27.38
C ALA A 2 4.57 -12.69 26.21
N GLU A 3 3.52 -13.51 26.18
CA GLU A 3 3.17 -14.20 24.95
C GLU A 3 3.00 -13.13 23.87
N THR A 4 3.77 -13.24 22.78
CA THR A 4 3.47 -12.45 21.59
C THR A 4 2.12 -12.96 21.11
N PRO A 5 1.07 -12.13 21.04
CA PRO A 5 -0.24 -12.60 20.60
C PRO A 5 -0.07 -13.30 19.24
N LYS A 6 -0.90 -14.30 18.94
CA LYS A 6 -1.07 -14.86 17.58
C LYS A 6 -1.66 -13.79 16.65
N GLY A 7 -0.91 -12.72 16.45
CA GLY A 7 -1.28 -11.50 15.77
C GLY A 7 -0.20 -11.17 14.77
N GLY A 8 -0.62 -10.61 13.64
CA GLY A 8 0.27 -10.19 12.56
C GLY A 8 1.37 -9.21 13.03
N ILE A 9 2.11 -8.71 12.06
CA ILE A 9 3.30 -7.90 12.29
C ILE A 9 2.99 -6.69 13.19
N ASN A 10 3.86 -6.43 14.18
CA ASN A 10 3.81 -5.19 14.96
C ASN A 10 4.28 -4.02 14.08
N GLU A 11 3.34 -3.42 13.36
CA GLU A 11 3.61 -2.33 12.42
C GLU A 11 4.26 -1.12 13.07
N GLN A 12 3.94 -0.79 14.32
CA GLN A 12 4.54 0.36 15.00
C GLN A 12 6.02 0.12 15.31
N GLN A 13 6.37 -1.09 15.77
CA GLN A 13 7.77 -1.45 15.96
C GLN A 13 8.50 -1.55 14.62
N LEU A 14 7.89 -2.17 13.62
CA LEU A 14 8.48 -2.28 12.29
C LEU A 14 8.75 -0.90 11.68
N LYS A 15 7.80 0.05 11.80
CA LYS A 15 7.98 1.46 11.39
C LYS A 15 9.23 2.05 12.01
N LYS A 16 9.36 1.98 13.34
CA LYS A 16 10.52 2.50 14.06
C LYS A 16 11.82 1.87 13.56
N CYS A 17 11.80 0.57 13.32
CA CYS A 17 12.97 -0.12 12.78
C CYS A 17 13.35 0.37 11.38
N VAL A 18 12.39 0.53 10.46
CA VAL A 18 12.69 0.97 9.08
C VAL A 18 13.03 2.47 8.99
N THR A 19 12.55 3.30 9.94
CA THR A 19 12.91 4.73 10.03
C THR A 19 14.21 4.99 10.80
N GLY A 20 14.73 3.99 11.51
CA GLY A 20 15.91 4.14 12.37
C GLY A 20 15.61 4.83 13.70
N ASP A 21 14.34 4.88 14.12
CA ASP A 21 13.97 5.41 15.43
C ASP A 21 14.50 4.51 16.55
N ALA A 22 14.83 5.10 17.70
CA ALA A 22 15.28 4.35 18.85
C ALA A 22 14.19 3.39 19.36
N ILE A 23 14.54 2.11 19.43
CA ILE A 23 13.74 1.03 20.02
C ILE A 23 14.35 0.56 21.33
N ALA A 24 13.50 0.13 22.26
CA ALA A 24 13.94 -0.53 23.48
C ALA A 24 14.16 -2.02 23.18
N LEU A 25 15.36 -2.52 23.43
CA LEU A 25 15.71 -3.93 23.32
C LEU A 25 15.71 -4.53 24.72
N ASP A 26 14.76 -5.43 24.95
CA ASP A 26 14.66 -6.22 26.18
C ASP A 26 15.41 -7.54 25.99
N GLN A 27 16.67 -7.55 26.42
CA GLN A 27 17.51 -8.74 26.36
C GLN A 27 17.22 -9.61 27.58
N LYS A 28 16.96 -10.91 27.35
CA LYS A 28 16.66 -11.86 28.43
C LYS A 28 17.76 -11.82 29.50
N PHE A 29 17.35 -11.57 30.75
CA PHE A 29 18.23 -11.46 31.93
C PHE A 29 19.25 -10.30 31.88
N LYS A 30 19.01 -9.26 31.09
CA LYS A 30 19.87 -8.07 31.03
C LYS A 30 19.05 -6.78 31.13
N PRO A 31 19.68 -5.65 31.51
CA PRO A 31 19.02 -4.35 31.45
C PRO A 31 18.57 -4.00 30.03
N THR A 32 17.42 -3.35 29.92
CA THR A 32 16.92 -2.84 28.64
C THR A 32 17.87 -1.80 28.06
N ILE A 33 18.21 -1.93 26.79
CA ILE A 33 19.04 -0.94 26.07
C ILE A 33 18.21 -0.21 25.02
N LYS A 34 18.57 1.05 24.73
CA LYS A 34 18.01 1.79 23.59
C LYS A 34 18.94 1.60 22.38
N TYR A 35 18.37 1.23 21.24
CA TYR A 35 19.10 1.00 20.00
C TYR A 35 18.36 1.66 18.84
N ALA A 36 19.09 2.36 17.98
CA ALA A 36 18.57 2.92 16.74
C ALA A 36 19.03 2.03 15.57
N PRO A 37 18.12 1.31 14.90
CA PRO A 37 18.51 0.43 13.79
C PRO A 37 19.10 1.20 12.62
N GLN A 38 20.30 0.80 12.21
CA GLN A 38 20.98 1.35 11.02
C GLN A 38 20.83 0.43 9.80
N ALA A 39 20.49 -0.84 10.03
CA ALA A 39 20.35 -1.85 8.99
C ALA A 39 19.10 -1.61 8.13
N LYS A 40 19.20 -2.01 6.87
CA LYS A 40 18.04 -2.16 5.98
C LYS A 40 17.48 -3.57 6.09
N PHE A 41 16.17 -3.70 5.84
CA PHE A 41 15.45 -4.96 5.96
C PHE A 41 15.25 -5.58 4.58
N ILE A 42 15.71 -6.82 4.41
CA ILE A 42 15.35 -7.67 3.28
C ILE A 42 14.48 -8.80 3.84
N ILE A 43 13.24 -8.88 3.38
CA ILE A 43 12.26 -9.85 3.87
C ILE A 43 11.91 -10.79 2.72
N ALA A 44 12.34 -12.04 2.82
CA ALA A 44 11.98 -13.10 1.88
C ALA A 44 10.72 -13.81 2.38
N CYS A 45 9.66 -13.81 1.58
CA CYS A 45 8.40 -14.45 1.92
C CYS A 45 7.69 -14.98 0.66
N ASN A 46 6.94 -16.08 0.80
CA ASN A 46 6.18 -16.69 -0.31
C ASN A 46 4.86 -15.97 -0.58
N ALA A 47 4.35 -15.23 0.41
CA ALA A 47 3.15 -14.43 0.31
C ALA A 47 3.38 -13.10 1.03
N ALA A 48 2.80 -12.02 0.48
CA ALA A 48 2.84 -10.71 1.12
C ALA A 48 2.14 -10.78 2.49
N PHE A 49 2.70 -10.06 3.46
CA PHE A 49 2.10 -9.94 4.78
C PHE A 49 0.95 -8.94 4.75
N THR A 50 -0.10 -9.22 5.52
CA THR A 50 -1.20 -8.27 5.69
C THR A 50 -0.75 -7.11 6.58
N ILE A 51 -0.91 -5.90 6.07
CA ILE A 51 -0.68 -4.65 6.81
C ILE A 51 -2.04 -4.09 7.21
N LYS A 52 -2.28 -3.97 8.51
CA LYS A 52 -3.47 -3.33 9.10
C LYS A 52 -3.39 -1.81 9.06
N ASP A 53 -2.18 -1.23 9.00
CA ASP A 53 -1.98 0.20 8.86
C ASP A 53 -2.58 0.72 7.55
N GLU A 54 -3.65 1.50 7.70
CA GLU A 54 -4.42 2.10 6.62
C GLU A 54 -3.80 3.41 6.11
N THR A 55 -2.62 3.78 6.61
CA THR A 55 -1.86 4.92 6.11
C THR A 55 -0.89 4.49 5.02
N ASP A 56 -0.67 5.39 4.05
CA ASP A 56 0.39 5.25 3.06
C ASP A 56 1.81 5.19 3.69
N GLY A 57 1.88 5.43 5.01
CA GLY A 57 2.99 5.17 5.92
C GLY A 57 3.83 3.96 5.56
N MET A 58 3.22 2.79 5.60
CA MET A 58 3.95 1.54 5.42
C MET A 58 4.26 1.25 3.96
N PHE A 59 3.28 1.42 3.07
CA PHE A 59 3.43 1.05 1.66
C PHE A 59 4.53 1.82 0.93
N ARG A 60 4.75 3.10 1.25
CA ARG A 60 5.88 3.88 0.68
C ARG A 60 7.28 3.43 1.13
N ARG A 61 7.37 2.55 2.14
CA ARG A 61 8.63 2.06 2.72
C ARG A 61 8.96 0.63 2.28
N PHE A 62 8.08 -0.02 1.54
CA PHE A 62 8.31 -1.35 0.98
C PHE A 62 8.64 -1.26 -0.50
N HIS A 63 9.49 -2.17 -0.94
CA HIS A 63 9.69 -2.49 -2.35
C HIS A 63 9.32 -3.95 -2.54
N TYR A 64 8.08 -4.22 -2.98
CA TYR A 64 7.64 -5.58 -3.24
C TYR A 64 8.23 -6.09 -4.56
N ILE A 65 9.28 -6.90 -4.45
CA ILE A 65 9.92 -7.56 -5.60
C ILE A 65 9.33 -8.96 -5.74
N ARG A 66 8.67 -9.23 -6.87
CA ARG A 66 8.16 -10.55 -7.20
C ARG A 66 9.21 -11.32 -7.99
N TRP A 67 9.60 -12.49 -7.47
CA TRP A 67 10.39 -13.47 -8.18
C TRP A 67 9.43 -14.50 -8.78
N ASP A 68 9.16 -14.37 -10.07
CA ASP A 68 8.18 -15.18 -10.82
C ASP A 68 8.79 -16.45 -11.44
N ARG A 69 10.12 -16.46 -11.63
CA ARG A 69 10.84 -17.61 -12.17
C ARG A 69 11.10 -18.67 -11.10
N GLN A 70 10.65 -19.89 -11.36
CA GLN A 70 11.00 -21.06 -10.56
C GLN A 70 12.11 -21.84 -11.27
N PHE A 71 13.24 -22.06 -10.59
CA PHE A 71 14.33 -22.90 -11.08
C PHE A 71 14.06 -24.36 -10.68
N LYS A 72 13.97 -25.29 -11.65
CA LYS A 72 13.75 -26.72 -11.42
C LYS A 72 14.77 -27.57 -12.18
N ASN A 73 15.10 -28.74 -11.65
CA ASN A 73 15.92 -29.77 -12.29
C ASN A 73 17.23 -29.22 -12.86
N SER A 74 17.42 -29.32 -14.17
CA SER A 74 18.62 -28.92 -14.92
C SER A 74 18.95 -27.43 -14.87
N ASP A 75 17.95 -26.59 -14.59
CA ASP A 75 18.13 -25.13 -14.56
C ASP A 75 18.60 -24.63 -13.19
N ALA A 76 18.53 -25.49 -12.16
CA ALA A 76 18.94 -25.16 -10.80
C ALA A 76 20.41 -25.54 -10.60
N ILE A 77 21.27 -24.53 -10.44
CA ILE A 77 22.66 -24.74 -10.02
C ILE A 77 22.64 -25.09 -8.53
N LYS A 78 23.09 -26.30 -8.20
CA LYS A 78 23.18 -26.76 -6.82
C LYS A 78 24.24 -25.95 -6.06
N ASP A 79 23.91 -25.55 -4.83
CA ASP A 79 24.81 -24.81 -3.94
C ASP A 79 25.35 -23.51 -4.56
N LEU A 80 24.50 -22.82 -5.34
CA LEU A 80 24.84 -21.59 -6.07
C LEU A 80 25.40 -20.49 -5.15
N ASP A 81 24.85 -20.37 -3.94
CA ASP A 81 25.33 -19.44 -2.93
C ASP A 81 26.78 -19.72 -2.52
N LEU A 82 27.15 -20.99 -2.31
CA LEU A 82 28.52 -21.39 -2.01
C LEU A 82 29.46 -21.09 -3.19
N LEU A 83 29.01 -21.40 -4.41
CA LEU A 83 29.78 -21.13 -5.63
C LEU A 83 30.05 -19.63 -5.82
N ILE A 84 29.03 -18.79 -5.60
CA ILE A 84 29.18 -17.33 -5.63
C ILE A 84 30.17 -16.89 -4.56
N MET A 85 30.03 -17.37 -3.32
CA MET A 85 30.93 -16.99 -2.23
C MET A 85 32.40 -17.39 -2.50
N GLU A 86 32.64 -18.54 -3.10
CA GLU A 86 33.99 -19.05 -3.38
C GLU A 86 34.63 -18.32 -4.57
N LYS A 87 33.87 -18.07 -5.64
CA LYS A 87 34.45 -17.68 -6.94
C LYS A 87 34.14 -16.25 -7.36
N GLU A 88 32.98 -15.72 -6.97
CA GLU A 88 32.40 -14.51 -7.58
C GLU A 88 32.05 -13.44 -6.54
N LEU A 89 32.37 -13.66 -5.26
CA LEU A 89 31.99 -12.74 -4.18
C LEU A 89 32.50 -11.33 -4.41
N HIS A 90 33.73 -11.20 -4.92
CA HIS A 90 34.32 -9.91 -5.26
C HIS A 90 33.51 -9.19 -6.35
N LEU A 91 33.01 -9.91 -7.36
CA LEU A 91 32.15 -9.34 -8.41
C LEU A 91 30.82 -8.85 -7.84
N VAL A 92 30.21 -9.60 -6.93
CA VAL A 92 28.96 -9.20 -6.26
C VAL A 92 29.20 -7.93 -5.42
N VAL A 93 30.33 -7.85 -4.72
CA VAL A 93 30.69 -6.67 -3.93
C VAL A 93 30.93 -5.46 -4.84
N ASP A 94 31.66 -5.63 -5.95
CA ASP A 94 31.88 -4.56 -6.92
C ASP A 94 30.56 -4.03 -7.48
N TRP A 95 29.63 -4.93 -7.83
CA TRP A 95 28.29 -4.56 -8.29
C TRP A 95 27.49 -3.80 -7.21
N CYS A 96 27.57 -4.24 -5.95
CA CYS A 96 26.95 -3.53 -4.82
C CYS A 96 27.55 -2.12 -4.64
N LEU A 97 28.87 -1.97 -4.80
CA LEU A 97 29.56 -0.68 -4.67
C LEU A 97 29.20 0.28 -5.81
N GLU A 98 29.06 -0.21 -7.03
CA GLU A 98 28.54 0.58 -8.15
C GLU A 98 27.10 1.06 -7.88
N GLY A 99 26.24 0.15 -7.41
CA GLY A 99 24.88 0.48 -6.98
C GLY A 99 24.86 1.54 -5.88
N LEU A 100 25.75 1.42 -4.87
CA LEU A 100 25.86 2.40 -3.79
C LEU A 100 26.33 3.77 -4.30
N LYS A 101 27.28 3.83 -5.23
CA LYS A 101 27.72 5.09 -5.86
C LYS A 101 26.55 5.76 -6.58
N ALA A 102 25.79 5.00 -7.36
CA ALA A 102 24.61 5.52 -8.08
C ALA A 102 23.52 5.99 -7.12
N LEU A 103 23.23 5.21 -6.07
CA LEU A 103 22.25 5.53 -5.04
C LEU A 103 22.63 6.80 -4.28
N THR A 104 23.90 6.92 -3.87
CA THR A 104 24.40 8.09 -3.13
C THR A 104 24.34 9.35 -3.99
N LYS A 105 24.68 9.24 -5.28
CA LYS A 105 24.59 10.36 -6.23
C LYS A 105 23.15 10.81 -6.45
N ARG A 106 22.20 9.87 -6.51
CA ARG A 106 20.77 10.16 -6.74
C ARG A 106 20.06 10.64 -5.46
N GLY A 107 20.47 10.15 -4.30
CA GLY A 107 19.81 10.39 -3.01
C GLY A 107 18.62 9.48 -2.72
N GLU A 108 18.19 8.67 -3.69
CA GLU A 108 17.03 7.77 -3.59
C GLU A 108 17.17 6.55 -4.50
N PHE A 109 16.38 5.51 -4.24
CA PHE A 109 16.36 4.30 -5.07
C PHE A 109 15.73 4.61 -6.44
N ASP A 110 16.32 4.03 -7.49
CA ASP A 110 15.68 3.94 -8.79
C ASP A 110 14.67 2.79 -8.75
N VAL A 111 13.38 3.09 -8.56
CA VAL A 111 12.35 2.08 -8.34
C VAL A 111 11.71 1.70 -9.68
N PRO A 112 11.84 0.45 -10.14
CA PRO A 112 11.21 0.01 -11.39
C PRO A 112 9.69 0.11 -11.34
N LEU A 113 9.06 0.35 -12.49
CA LEU A 113 7.60 0.42 -12.61
C LEU A 113 6.91 -0.82 -12.04
N SER A 114 7.47 -2.01 -12.28
CA SER A 114 6.93 -3.27 -11.75
C SER A 114 6.85 -3.30 -10.22
N VAL A 115 7.78 -2.65 -9.51
CA VAL A 115 7.76 -2.54 -8.05
C VAL A 115 6.70 -1.52 -7.62
N LEU A 116 6.55 -0.41 -8.34
CA LEU A 116 5.52 0.60 -8.05
C LEU A 116 4.11 0.02 -8.22
N GLU A 117 3.86 -0.65 -9.34
CA GLU A 117 2.59 -1.34 -9.62
C GLU A 117 2.30 -2.42 -8.57
N ARG A 118 3.32 -3.18 -8.18
CA ARG A 118 3.16 -4.21 -7.15
C ARG A 118 2.83 -3.61 -5.79
N ASN A 119 3.49 -2.52 -5.41
CA ASN A 119 3.20 -1.79 -4.18
C ASN A 119 1.74 -1.29 -4.17
N GLU A 120 1.25 -0.74 -5.27
CA GLU A 120 -0.13 -0.25 -5.38
C GLU A 120 -1.14 -1.40 -5.33
N ALA A 121 -0.86 -2.51 -6.01
CA ALA A 121 -1.69 -3.72 -5.94
C ALA A 121 -1.80 -4.26 -4.51
N GLU A 122 -0.69 -4.30 -3.76
CA GLU A 122 -0.71 -4.73 -2.35
C GLU A 122 -1.48 -3.75 -1.45
N LYS A 123 -1.39 -2.45 -1.72
CA LYS A 123 -2.17 -1.43 -1.01
C LYS A 123 -3.67 -1.59 -1.23
N ILE A 124 -4.09 -1.86 -2.47
CA ILE A 124 -5.49 -2.15 -2.84
C ILE A 124 -5.95 -3.48 -2.23
N ALA A 125 -5.10 -4.50 -2.20
CA ALA A 125 -5.41 -5.79 -1.59
C ALA A 125 -5.67 -5.65 -0.07
N ASN A 126 -4.88 -4.83 0.62
CA ASN A 126 -4.98 -4.64 2.07
C ASN A 126 -6.09 -3.66 2.51
N ASN A 127 -6.62 -2.83 1.61
CA ASN A 127 -7.66 -1.85 1.95
C ASN A 127 -8.94 -2.08 1.13
N SER A 128 -9.93 -2.76 1.73
CA SER A 128 -11.21 -3.05 1.07
C SER A 128 -11.97 -1.81 0.58
N VAL A 129 -11.88 -0.68 1.29
CA VAL A 129 -12.52 0.57 0.84
C VAL A 129 -11.82 1.12 -0.40
N LEU A 130 -10.48 1.13 -0.42
CA LEU A 130 -9.73 1.54 -1.60
C LEU A 130 -10.02 0.60 -2.78
N GLY A 131 -10.00 -0.72 -2.55
CA GLY A 131 -10.33 -1.70 -3.60
C GLY A 131 -11.71 -1.50 -4.21
N PHE A 132 -12.74 -1.28 -3.39
CA PHE A 132 -14.08 -0.95 -3.88
C PHE A 132 -14.09 0.32 -4.75
N ILE A 133 -13.44 1.39 -4.28
CA ILE A 133 -13.38 2.67 -5.00
C ILE A 133 -12.63 2.53 -6.32
N THR A 134 -11.50 1.82 -6.33
CA THR A 134 -10.66 1.61 -7.51
C THR A 134 -11.35 0.71 -8.53
N GLU A 135 -11.99 -0.38 -8.11
CA GLU A 135 -12.63 -1.34 -9.01
C GLU A 135 -13.81 -0.72 -9.78
N PHE A 136 -14.66 0.02 -9.09
CA PHE A 136 -15.79 0.72 -9.70
C PHE A 136 -15.42 2.12 -10.24
N ASN A 137 -14.14 2.51 -10.15
CA ASN A 137 -13.63 3.79 -10.64
C ASN A 137 -14.44 5.01 -10.16
N TYR A 138 -14.75 5.06 -8.86
CA TYR A 138 -15.46 6.19 -8.28
C TYR A 138 -14.57 7.43 -8.26
N VAL A 139 -15.15 8.55 -8.71
CA VAL A 139 -14.53 9.87 -8.71
C VAL A 139 -15.42 10.88 -8.01
N GLN A 140 -14.82 11.98 -7.56
CA GLN A 140 -15.57 13.08 -7.00
C GLN A 140 -16.30 13.85 -8.10
N ASP A 141 -17.60 14.08 -7.91
CA ASP A 141 -18.39 14.99 -8.73
C ASP A 141 -18.36 16.38 -8.08
N HIS A 142 -18.00 17.41 -8.86
CA HIS A 142 -17.92 18.78 -8.39
C HIS A 142 -19.22 19.57 -8.59
N LEU A 143 -20.15 19.03 -9.40
CA LEU A 143 -21.40 19.69 -9.80
C LEU A 143 -22.60 19.12 -9.03
N MET A 144 -22.63 17.81 -8.82
CA MET A 144 -23.81 17.13 -8.26
C MET A 144 -23.47 16.16 -7.13
N ALA A 145 -24.51 15.79 -6.37
CA ALA A 145 -24.49 14.68 -5.42
C ALA A 145 -25.43 13.57 -5.93
N PRO A 146 -24.99 12.75 -6.90
CA PRO A 146 -25.88 11.80 -7.58
C PRO A 146 -26.11 10.51 -6.78
N THR A 147 -25.19 10.16 -5.87
CA THR A 147 -25.15 8.82 -5.25
C THR A 147 -25.80 8.83 -3.87
N GLY A 148 -26.76 7.93 -3.63
CA GLY A 148 -27.39 7.75 -2.33
C GLY A 148 -26.40 7.23 -1.29
N LYS A 149 -26.29 7.89 -0.14
CA LYS A 149 -25.31 7.57 0.91
C LYS A 149 -25.53 6.17 1.49
N THR A 150 -26.79 5.80 1.73
CA THR A 150 -27.14 4.49 2.28
C THR A 150 -26.89 3.38 1.26
N GLU A 151 -27.33 3.60 0.03
CA GLU A 151 -27.19 2.67 -1.08
C GLU A 151 -25.70 2.42 -1.39
N PHE A 152 -24.87 3.45 -1.38
CA PHE A 152 -23.41 3.34 -1.57
C PHE A 152 -22.72 2.47 -0.52
N LEU A 153 -23.10 2.61 0.76
CA LEU A 153 -22.55 1.75 1.82
C LEU A 153 -23.04 0.30 1.67
N GLN A 154 -24.29 0.09 1.23
CA GLN A 154 -24.81 -1.25 0.94
C GLN A 154 -24.07 -1.91 -0.23
N GLU A 155 -23.81 -1.15 -1.29
CA GLU A 155 -23.04 -1.59 -2.46
C GLU A 155 -21.63 -2.03 -2.05
N TYR A 156 -20.93 -1.25 -1.22
CA TYR A 156 -19.65 -1.63 -0.63
C TYR A 156 -19.71 -2.94 0.17
N ASN A 157 -20.74 -3.11 1.01
CA ASN A 157 -20.88 -4.32 1.83
C ASN A 157 -21.14 -5.56 0.96
N ASN A 158 -21.96 -5.42 -0.09
CA ASN A 158 -22.22 -6.48 -1.06
C ASN A 158 -20.94 -6.83 -1.82
N TRP A 159 -20.21 -5.84 -2.34
CA TRP A 159 -18.94 -6.05 -3.01
C TRP A 159 -17.91 -6.77 -2.12
N CYS A 160 -17.83 -6.39 -0.84
CA CYS A 160 -16.96 -7.07 0.12
C CYS A 160 -17.32 -8.56 0.25
N ARG A 161 -18.62 -8.87 0.42
CA ARG A 161 -19.10 -10.26 0.50
C ARG A 161 -18.77 -11.04 -0.76
N ASP A 162 -19.05 -10.46 -1.93
CA ASP A 162 -18.89 -11.14 -3.22
C ASP A 162 -17.41 -11.38 -3.55
N ASN A 163 -16.50 -10.54 -3.03
CA ASN A 163 -15.05 -10.68 -3.16
C ASN A 163 -14.36 -11.41 -1.98
N SER A 164 -15.13 -12.04 -1.08
CA SER A 164 -14.59 -12.70 0.13
C SER A 164 -13.69 -11.80 1.00
N ARG A 165 -14.01 -10.50 1.04
CA ARG A 165 -13.33 -9.49 1.87
C ARG A 165 -14.20 -9.11 3.07
N SER A 166 -13.55 -8.85 4.20
CA SER A 166 -14.25 -8.36 5.39
C SER A 166 -14.55 -6.86 5.24
N PRO A 167 -15.83 -6.43 5.31
CA PRO A 167 -16.18 -5.02 5.31
C PRO A 167 -15.75 -4.37 6.61
N VAL A 168 -15.39 -3.08 6.54
CA VAL A 168 -15.22 -2.27 7.75
C VAL A 168 -16.58 -1.78 8.25
N ASN A 169 -16.67 -1.45 9.55
CA ASN A 169 -17.88 -0.83 10.07
C ASN A 169 -18.18 0.51 9.37
N GLY A 170 -19.45 0.93 9.36
CA GLY A 170 -19.89 2.11 8.62
C GLY A 170 -19.17 3.42 9.01
N ASN A 171 -18.84 3.58 10.30
CA ASN A 171 -18.10 4.77 10.76
C ASN A 171 -16.68 4.83 10.17
N ASN A 172 -15.97 3.69 10.16
CA ASN A 172 -14.65 3.58 9.56
C ASN A 172 -14.70 3.68 8.04
N PHE A 173 -15.74 3.14 7.40
CA PHE A 173 -15.98 3.30 5.96
C PHE A 173 -16.03 4.79 5.59
N TRP A 174 -16.91 5.57 6.21
CA TRP A 174 -17.05 7.00 5.89
C TRP A 174 -15.80 7.82 6.24
N LYS A 175 -15.08 7.47 7.32
CA LYS A 175 -13.77 8.08 7.63
C LYS A 175 -12.75 7.82 6.51
N ARG A 176 -12.70 6.59 5.98
CA ARG A 176 -11.80 6.21 4.88
C ARG A 176 -12.21 6.89 3.57
N ILE A 177 -13.50 6.93 3.24
CA ILE A 177 -14.01 7.64 2.05
C ILE A 177 -13.64 9.13 2.12
N LYS A 178 -13.81 9.80 3.26
CA LYS A 178 -13.42 11.21 3.42
C LYS A 178 -11.92 11.44 3.29
N LYS A 179 -11.09 10.45 3.66
CA LYS A 179 -9.64 10.50 3.47
C LYS A 179 -9.25 10.34 2.00
N LEU A 180 -9.95 9.47 1.26
CA LEU A 180 -9.76 9.29 -0.18
C LEU A 180 -10.29 10.47 -1.00
N PHE A 181 -11.39 11.09 -0.54
CA PHE A 181 -12.04 12.23 -1.17
C PHE A 181 -12.21 13.37 -0.16
N PRO A 182 -11.18 14.22 0.06
CA PRO A 182 -11.26 15.33 1.00
C PRO A 182 -12.39 16.31 0.72
N GLY A 183 -12.84 16.41 -0.54
CA GLY A 183 -13.96 17.23 -0.97
C GLY A 183 -15.34 16.55 -0.88
N LEU A 184 -15.46 15.42 -0.18
CA LEU A 184 -16.74 14.73 0.04
C LEU A 184 -17.74 15.67 0.73
N LYS A 185 -18.87 15.90 0.08
CA LYS A 185 -20.02 16.66 0.56
C LYS A 185 -21.24 15.76 0.57
N ASP A 186 -22.10 15.93 1.56
CA ASP A 186 -23.44 15.35 1.56
C ASP A 186 -24.52 16.42 1.36
N SER A 187 -25.61 16.01 0.70
CA SER A 187 -26.81 16.83 0.50
C SER A 187 -28.04 16.04 0.89
N ARG A 188 -29.01 16.71 1.50
CA ARG A 188 -30.30 16.12 1.87
C ARG A 188 -31.30 16.38 0.77
N ARG A 189 -31.99 15.35 0.30
CA ARG A 189 -33.03 15.45 -0.73
C ARG A 189 -34.22 14.59 -0.34
N MET A 190 -35.41 15.05 -0.67
CA MET A 190 -36.63 14.24 -0.60
C MET A 190 -36.60 13.19 -1.71
N SER A 191 -36.80 11.93 -1.36
CA SER A 191 -36.91 10.82 -2.30
C SER A 191 -37.99 9.86 -1.79
N ASN A 192 -39.01 9.62 -2.60
CA ASN A 192 -40.13 8.72 -2.29
C ASN A 192 -40.78 8.97 -0.92
N GLY A 193 -41.06 10.23 -0.58
CA GLY A 193 -41.71 10.59 0.69
C GLY A 193 -40.80 10.54 1.93
N SER A 194 -39.52 10.19 1.79
CA SER A 194 -38.53 10.13 2.87
C SER A 194 -37.33 11.05 2.59
N GLN A 195 -36.74 11.63 3.63
CA GLN A 195 -35.50 12.40 3.49
C GLN A 195 -34.31 11.43 3.38
N LYS A 196 -33.58 11.51 2.26
CA LYS A 196 -32.36 10.73 2.01
C LYS A 196 -31.12 11.62 1.91
N LEU A 197 -29.97 11.06 2.26
CA LEU A 197 -28.66 11.69 2.10
C LEU A 197 -28.01 11.22 0.80
N PHE A 198 -27.44 12.15 0.06
CA PHE A 198 -26.69 11.90 -1.17
C PHE A 198 -25.27 12.44 -1.04
N ILE A 199 -24.30 11.79 -1.68
CA ILE A 199 -22.90 12.18 -1.72
C ILE A 199 -22.47 12.55 -3.14
N ASN A 200 -21.45 13.40 -3.24
CA ASN A 200 -20.87 13.85 -4.51
C ASN A 200 -19.78 12.91 -5.05
N LEU A 201 -20.11 11.62 -5.12
CA LEU A 201 -19.31 10.61 -5.82
C LEU A 201 -20.09 10.05 -6.98
N LYS A 202 -19.42 9.75 -8.10
CA LYS A 202 -19.99 9.07 -9.26
C LYS A 202 -18.99 8.05 -9.81
N VAL A 203 -19.48 7.03 -10.52
CA VAL A 203 -18.61 6.16 -11.33
C VAL A 203 -18.13 6.96 -12.53
N LYS A 204 -16.82 6.99 -12.80
CA LYS A 204 -16.29 7.62 -14.01
C LYS A 204 -16.70 6.78 -15.22
N SER A 205 -17.49 7.37 -16.12
CA SER A 205 -17.80 6.75 -17.41
C SER A 205 -16.56 6.77 -18.31
N LEU A 206 -16.33 5.70 -19.08
CA LEU A 206 -15.22 5.61 -20.05
C LEU A 206 -15.29 6.68 -21.16
N ASN A 207 -16.43 7.38 -21.30
CA ASN A 207 -16.65 8.43 -22.30
C ASN A 207 -16.45 9.87 -21.77
N ASP A 208 -16.05 10.07 -20.50
CA ASP A 208 -15.98 11.41 -19.87
C ASP A 208 -14.68 12.18 -20.18
N ASP A 209 -13.78 11.64 -21.01
CA ASP A 209 -12.47 12.25 -21.34
C ASP A 209 -12.53 13.29 -22.48
N SER A 210 -13.71 13.62 -23.03
CA SER A 210 -13.81 14.56 -24.17
C SER A 210 -13.89 16.05 -23.80
N HIS A 211 -13.94 16.42 -22.51
CA HIS A 211 -14.04 17.82 -22.12
C HIS A 211 -13.17 18.11 -20.89
N THR A 212 -11.89 18.43 -21.10
CA THR A 212 -11.18 19.63 -20.59
C THR A 212 -9.70 19.55 -21.02
N ILE A 213 -9.39 19.95 -22.25
CA ILE A 213 -8.11 20.61 -22.52
C ILE A 213 -8.47 22.09 -22.65
N LYS A 214 -8.41 22.81 -21.52
CA LYS A 214 -8.23 24.25 -21.57
C LYS A 214 -6.73 24.48 -21.58
N THR A 215 -6.23 24.85 -22.75
CA THR A 215 -4.97 25.56 -22.94
C THR A 215 -4.98 26.79 -22.03
N GLU A 216 -4.18 26.78 -20.98
CA GLU A 216 -3.72 28.01 -20.34
C GLU A 216 -2.24 28.19 -20.71
N GLU A 217 -2.01 29.29 -21.42
CA GLU A 217 -0.72 29.81 -21.81
C GLU A 217 0.13 30.08 -20.57
N ILE A 218 1.38 29.61 -20.58
CA ILE A 218 2.41 30.01 -19.63
C ILE A 218 3.08 31.25 -20.22
N PRO A 219 3.00 32.45 -19.61
CA PRO A 219 3.95 33.50 -19.91
C PRO A 219 5.26 33.19 -19.17
N PHE A 220 6.37 33.45 -19.87
CA PHE A 220 7.78 33.27 -19.50
C PHE A 220 8.15 33.49 -18.03
#